data_AF-A0A7Y1M8B7-F1
#
_entry.id   AF-A0A7Y1M8B7-F1
#
_cell.length_a   1.000
_cell.length_b   1.000
_cell.length_c   1.000
_cell.angle_alpha   90.00
_cell.angle_beta   90.00
_cell.angle_gamma   90.00
#
_symmetry.space_group_name_H-M   'P 1'
#
loop_
_entity.id
_entity.type
_entity.pdbx_description
1 polymer ?
#
loop_
_entity_poly.entity_id
_entity_poly.type
_entity_poly.pdbx_seq_one_letter_code
_entity_poly.pdbx_strand_id
1 'polypeptide(L)'
;MARYSHERKEAVLSKLLPPYNLTVAELARQEGISEPTLYNWRNQAKLEGRPVPGRKAKSEQWSAEAKLATVIETAALSEAELSEYCRGKGLYPDQVQRWKAESLQGFQRSAEQEKVLRQQARTDQQEIKKLQRELRYKEKALAEAAALLVLRKKLNGALGQRQQRGRMTSTTERRAIITLIQQANADGARLKQACVEAGICLRTYRRWFRDEALQEDKRPLAIKPAPANKLSAEERAHIIELSNSPAYSQLPPSQIVPDLLDKGIYVASESTFYRVLKAADQLHHRGHSLAPQRRWEPTTHKASGPCEVWCWDITYCPSIVRGQFYYLYLFEDLYSRKIVGYEVYESESGEYAAQLLQRCMLREQCLHQPLVLHSDNGAPMKAQTMKAKLEELGVLPSYSRPRVSNDNAFVESLFRVLKYRPQWPSSGFASLDEARVWVDRFVRWYNTEHRHSKLNFVTPQQRHDGEDAELLAQRKAVLEQARQNNPSRWGVRPVRNCEPAGPVTLNPEKETTMKQAA
;
A
#
# COMPACT_ATOMS: atom_id res chain seq x y z
N MET A 1 107.18 10.28 4.64
CA MET A 1 106.51 9.01 4.29
C MET A 1 106.39 8.93 2.78
N ALA A 2 106.90 7.86 2.15
CA ALA A 2 106.81 7.70 0.70
C ALA A 2 105.32 7.62 0.27
N ARG A 3 104.87 8.54 -0.59
CA ARG A 3 103.53 8.52 -1.18
C ARG A 3 103.57 7.62 -2.42
N TYR A 4 103.01 6.42 -2.31
CA TYR A 4 102.82 5.51 -3.45
C TYR A 4 101.50 5.85 -4.18
N SER A 5 101.55 5.97 -5.52
CA SER A 5 100.36 6.23 -6.34
C SER A 5 99.38 5.04 -6.32
N HIS A 6 98.11 5.29 -6.62
CA HIS A 6 97.07 4.25 -6.65
C HIS A 6 97.40 3.15 -7.65
N GLU A 7 97.81 3.53 -8.87
CA GLU A 7 98.28 2.60 -9.90
C GLU A 7 99.45 1.75 -9.44
N ARG A 8 100.40 2.33 -8.68
CA ARG A 8 101.53 1.58 -8.13
C ARG A 8 101.08 0.59 -7.06
N LYS A 9 100.12 0.97 -6.21
CA LYS A 9 99.54 0.04 -5.21
C LYS A 9 98.84 -1.12 -5.89
N GLU A 10 98.07 -0.86 -6.95
CA GLU A 10 97.35 -1.89 -7.69
C GLU A 10 98.29 -2.83 -8.46
N ALA A 11 99.32 -2.29 -9.12
CA ALA A 11 100.34 -3.08 -9.80
C ALA A 11 101.18 -3.95 -8.85
N VAL A 12 101.37 -3.52 -7.61
CA VAL A 12 102.07 -4.31 -6.58
C VAL A 12 101.13 -5.37 -5.98
N LEU A 13 99.85 -5.05 -5.75
CA LEU A 13 98.86 -6.01 -5.26
C LEU A 13 98.51 -7.09 -6.29
N SER A 14 98.52 -6.78 -7.59
CA SER A 14 98.26 -7.77 -8.66
C SER A 14 99.34 -8.87 -8.71
N LYS A 15 100.57 -8.58 -8.27
CA LYS A 15 101.66 -9.57 -8.14
C LYS A 15 101.43 -10.58 -7.00
N LEU A 16 100.51 -10.30 -6.08
CA LEU A 16 100.04 -11.26 -5.06
C LEU A 16 98.97 -12.22 -5.60
N LEU A 17 98.46 -11.98 -6.82
CA LEU A 17 97.44 -12.77 -7.49
C LEU A 17 98.05 -13.59 -8.63
N PRO A 18 97.32 -14.59 -9.16
CA PRO A 18 97.73 -15.30 -10.36
C PRO A 18 98.00 -14.31 -11.52
N PRO A 19 99.05 -14.52 -12.34
CA PRO A 19 99.90 -15.72 -12.40
C PRO A 19 101.11 -15.71 -11.45
N TYR A 20 101.44 -14.59 -10.80
CA TYR A 20 102.73 -14.43 -10.10
C TYR A 20 102.77 -15.02 -8.68
N ASN A 21 101.68 -14.92 -7.92
CA ASN A 21 101.52 -15.52 -6.58
C ASN A 21 102.69 -15.29 -5.59
N LEU A 22 103.36 -14.13 -5.65
CA LEU A 22 104.52 -13.84 -4.78
C LEU A 22 104.12 -13.71 -3.31
N THR A 23 105.01 -14.08 -2.38
CA THR A 23 104.76 -13.85 -0.96
C THR A 23 105.03 -12.39 -0.57
N VAL A 24 104.38 -11.90 0.49
CA VAL A 24 104.57 -10.52 0.98
C VAL A 24 106.05 -10.24 1.33
N ALA A 25 106.79 -11.24 1.82
CA ALA A 25 108.21 -11.12 2.16
C ALA A 25 109.14 -11.12 0.93
N GLU A 26 108.75 -11.76 -0.18
CA GLU A 26 109.47 -11.69 -1.46
C GLU A 26 109.17 -10.38 -2.19
N LEU A 27 107.92 -9.94 -2.15
CA LEU A 27 107.47 -8.69 -2.75
C LEU A 27 108.10 -7.48 -2.04
N ALA A 28 108.22 -7.53 -0.71
CA ALA A 28 108.93 -6.52 0.08
C ALA A 28 110.39 -6.36 -0.35
N ARG A 29 111.08 -7.47 -0.61
CA ARG A 29 112.47 -7.48 -1.10
C ARG A 29 112.59 -6.99 -2.54
N GLN A 30 111.69 -7.39 -3.43
CA GLN A 30 111.75 -6.99 -4.84
C GLN A 30 111.40 -5.52 -5.08
N GLU A 31 110.41 -5.00 -4.38
CA GLU A 31 109.86 -3.66 -4.61
C GLU A 31 110.42 -2.60 -3.66
N GLY A 32 111.24 -3.01 -2.67
CA GLY A 32 111.81 -2.11 -1.67
C GLY A 32 110.77 -1.47 -0.74
N ILE A 33 109.62 -2.11 -0.55
CA ILE A 33 108.51 -1.64 0.29
C ILE A 33 108.52 -2.42 1.60
N SER A 34 108.30 -1.75 2.73
CA SER A 34 108.29 -2.42 4.04
C SER A 34 107.15 -3.43 4.15
N GLU A 35 107.43 -4.61 4.73
CA GLU A 35 106.44 -5.67 4.95
C GLU A 35 105.16 -5.18 5.66
N PRO A 36 105.21 -4.34 6.71
CA PRO A 36 104.00 -3.85 7.38
C PRO A 36 103.08 -3.04 6.45
N THR A 37 103.66 -2.30 5.50
CA THR A 37 102.91 -1.49 4.53
C THR A 37 102.16 -2.38 3.54
N LEU A 38 102.83 -3.43 3.04
CA LEU A 38 102.23 -4.42 2.15
C LEU A 38 101.13 -5.23 2.86
N TYR A 39 101.32 -5.58 4.13
CA TYR A 39 100.28 -6.23 4.93
C TYR A 39 99.04 -5.33 5.13
N ASN A 40 99.22 -4.03 5.34
CA ASN A 40 98.11 -3.08 5.43
C ASN A 40 97.34 -2.94 4.11
N TRP A 41 98.04 -2.79 2.97
CA TRP A 41 97.39 -2.71 1.66
C TRP A 41 96.61 -3.99 1.33
N ARG A 42 97.17 -5.15 1.69
CA ARG A 42 96.52 -6.45 1.53
C ARG A 42 95.22 -6.56 2.35
N ASN A 43 95.24 -6.11 3.61
CA ASN A 43 94.09 -6.17 4.50
C ASN A 43 92.99 -5.18 4.08
N GLN A 44 93.36 -4.00 3.58
CA GLN A 44 92.42 -3.01 3.07
C GLN A 44 91.73 -3.47 1.78
N ALA A 45 92.49 -4.07 0.85
CA ALA A 45 91.92 -4.70 -0.35
C ALA A 45 90.94 -5.84 -0.01
N LYS A 46 91.18 -6.58 1.09
CA LYS A 46 90.29 -7.63 1.58
C LYS A 46 88.98 -7.08 2.16
N LEU A 47 89.00 -5.91 2.81
CA LEU A 47 87.81 -5.21 3.29
C LEU A 47 86.96 -4.64 2.14
N GLU A 48 87.59 -4.29 1.02
CA GLU A 48 86.95 -3.79 -0.19
C GLU A 48 86.45 -4.92 -1.12
N GLY A 49 86.45 -6.17 -0.66
CA GLY A 49 85.93 -7.32 -1.41
C GLY A 49 86.83 -7.84 -2.53
N ARG A 50 88.09 -7.38 -2.63
CA ARG A 50 89.04 -7.90 -3.62
C ARG A 50 89.62 -9.24 -3.16
N PRO A 51 89.74 -10.25 -4.04
CA PRO A 51 90.29 -11.55 -3.67
C PRO A 51 91.79 -11.37 -3.43
N VAL A 52 92.29 -11.61 -2.21
CA VAL A 52 93.75 -11.60 -1.92
C VAL A 52 94.12 -12.84 -1.08
N PRO A 53 95.17 -13.60 -1.43
CA PRO A 53 95.46 -14.87 -0.75
C PRO A 53 95.88 -14.66 0.71
N GLY A 54 95.03 -15.12 1.63
CA GLY A 54 95.33 -15.20 3.05
C GLY A 54 95.74 -16.61 3.44
N ARG A 55 96.93 -16.78 4.01
CA ARG A 55 97.36 -18.07 4.58
C ARG A 55 96.49 -18.37 5.81
N LYS A 56 95.71 -19.46 5.70
CA LYS A 56 94.87 -20.15 6.71
C LYS A 56 93.42 -19.68 6.84
N ALA A 57 92.54 -20.35 6.07
CA ALA A 57 91.16 -20.63 6.48
C ALA A 57 90.79 -22.03 5.96
N LYS A 58 90.14 -22.86 6.78
CA LYS A 58 89.63 -24.18 6.41
C LYS A 58 88.60 -24.01 5.26
N SER A 59 88.49 -25.00 4.36
CA SER A 59 87.71 -24.91 3.11
C SER A 59 86.23 -24.49 3.28
N GLU A 60 85.65 -24.66 4.46
CA GLU A 60 84.26 -24.29 4.75
C GLU A 60 84.00 -22.78 4.83
N GLN A 61 85.04 -21.97 5.14
CA GLN A 61 84.92 -20.51 5.34
C GLN A 61 85.13 -19.67 4.07
N TRP A 62 85.16 -20.29 2.89
CA TRP A 62 85.30 -19.58 1.62
C TRP A 62 84.02 -18.79 1.29
N SER A 63 84.15 -17.55 0.82
CA SER A 63 83.02 -16.72 0.39
C SER A 63 82.32 -17.33 -0.82
N ALA A 64 81.04 -17.01 -1.03
CA ALA A 64 80.27 -17.52 -2.17
C ALA A 64 80.93 -17.20 -3.52
N GLU A 65 81.53 -16.02 -3.63
CA GLU A 65 82.29 -15.56 -4.81
C GLU A 65 83.58 -16.38 -5.02
N ALA A 66 84.32 -16.68 -3.96
CA ALA A 66 85.53 -17.49 -4.05
C ALA A 66 85.22 -18.95 -4.43
N LYS A 67 84.15 -19.52 -3.86
CA LYS A 67 83.64 -20.86 -4.23
C LYS A 67 83.22 -20.91 -5.70
N LEU A 68 82.53 -19.87 -6.19
CA LEU A 68 82.12 -19.75 -7.58
C LEU A 68 83.32 -19.61 -8.54
N ALA A 69 84.31 -18.78 -8.19
CA ALA A 69 85.53 -18.63 -8.99
C ALA A 69 86.29 -19.96 -9.12
N THR A 70 86.39 -20.73 -8.02
CA THR A 70 87.01 -22.06 -8.06
C THR A 70 86.24 -23.04 -8.95
N VAL A 71 84.91 -23.03 -8.90
CA VAL A 71 84.07 -23.86 -9.79
C VAL A 71 84.25 -23.48 -11.27
N ILE A 72 84.45 -22.20 -11.58
CA ILE A 72 84.69 -21.71 -12.94
C ILE A 72 86.10 -22.10 -13.43
N GLU A 73 87.13 -21.86 -12.62
CA GLU A 73 88.53 -22.18 -12.96
C GLU A 73 88.74 -23.68 -13.20
N THR A 74 88.02 -24.52 -12.45
CA THR A 74 88.12 -25.98 -12.54
C THR A 74 87.21 -26.59 -13.61
N ALA A 75 86.34 -25.80 -14.26
CA ALA A 75 85.35 -26.32 -15.20
C ALA A 75 85.96 -26.92 -16.48
N ALA A 76 87.17 -26.51 -16.85
CA ALA A 76 87.87 -26.93 -18.07
C ALA A 76 89.03 -27.91 -17.82
N LEU A 77 89.28 -28.27 -16.55
CA LEU A 77 90.39 -29.16 -16.16
C LEU A 77 89.98 -30.63 -16.26
N SER A 78 90.89 -31.50 -16.68
CA SER A 78 90.73 -32.96 -16.60
C SER A 78 90.76 -33.45 -15.14
N GLU A 79 90.32 -34.69 -14.87
CA GLU A 79 90.28 -35.22 -13.49
C GLU A 79 91.67 -35.26 -12.80
N ALA A 80 92.73 -35.48 -13.59
CA ALA A 80 94.11 -35.46 -13.10
C ALA A 80 94.54 -34.03 -12.72
N GLU A 81 94.25 -33.05 -13.57
CA GLU A 81 94.54 -31.63 -13.35
C GLU A 81 93.68 -31.03 -12.22
N LEU A 82 92.42 -31.47 -12.10
CA LEU A 82 91.52 -31.11 -11.00
C LEU A 82 92.09 -31.59 -9.66
N SER A 83 92.59 -32.82 -9.61
CA SER A 83 93.18 -33.41 -8.41
C SER A 83 94.46 -32.70 -8.00
N GLU A 84 95.30 -32.31 -8.97
CA GLU A 84 96.50 -31.51 -8.75
C GLU A 84 96.17 -30.11 -8.24
N TYR A 85 95.22 -29.42 -8.90
CA TYR A 85 94.73 -28.11 -8.50
C TYR A 85 94.13 -28.13 -7.08
N CYS A 86 93.32 -29.15 -6.76
CA CYS A 86 92.73 -29.35 -5.45
C CYS A 86 93.79 -29.55 -4.36
N ARG A 87 94.84 -30.35 -4.63
CA ARG A 87 95.97 -30.52 -3.69
C ARG A 87 96.73 -29.20 -3.46
N GLY A 88 96.97 -28.42 -4.51
CA GLY A 88 97.66 -27.13 -4.43
C GLY A 88 96.89 -26.06 -3.64
N LYS A 89 95.56 -26.13 -3.64
CA LYS A 89 94.67 -25.18 -2.94
C LYS A 89 94.13 -25.70 -1.60
N GLY A 90 94.44 -26.95 -1.23
CA GLY A 90 93.97 -27.57 0.01
C GLY A 90 92.47 -27.92 0.00
N LEU A 91 91.94 -28.28 -1.16
CA LEU A 91 90.54 -28.65 -1.40
C LEU A 91 90.45 -30.14 -1.76
N TYR A 92 89.26 -30.72 -1.58
CA TYR A 92 88.94 -32.05 -2.11
C TYR A 92 88.12 -31.93 -3.41
N PRO A 93 88.33 -32.80 -4.41
CA PRO A 93 87.53 -32.80 -5.65
C PRO A 93 86.02 -32.83 -5.40
N ASP A 94 85.58 -33.58 -4.39
CA ASP A 94 84.17 -33.65 -3.98
C ASP A 94 83.62 -32.31 -3.48
N GLN A 95 84.44 -31.45 -2.88
CA GLN A 95 84.01 -30.12 -2.43
C GLN A 95 83.71 -29.21 -3.62
N VAL A 96 84.54 -29.28 -4.67
CA VAL A 96 84.34 -28.50 -5.90
C VAL A 96 83.10 -28.98 -6.66
N GLN A 97 82.88 -30.29 -6.74
CA GLN A 97 81.67 -30.86 -7.35
C GLN A 97 80.41 -30.50 -6.55
N ARG A 98 80.49 -30.51 -5.22
CA ARG A 98 79.38 -30.10 -4.35
C ARG A 98 79.04 -28.63 -4.53
N TRP A 99 80.03 -27.73 -4.60
CA TRP A 99 79.78 -26.31 -4.85
C TRP A 99 79.21 -26.05 -6.25
N LYS A 100 79.64 -26.83 -7.24
CA LYS A 100 79.05 -26.80 -8.59
C LYS A 100 77.57 -27.17 -8.56
N ALA A 101 77.21 -28.24 -7.84
CA ALA A 101 75.82 -28.67 -7.69
C ALA A 101 74.96 -27.66 -6.90
N GLU A 102 75.49 -27.11 -5.79
CA GLU A 102 74.82 -26.10 -4.97
C GLU A 102 74.58 -24.79 -5.76
N SER A 103 75.56 -24.37 -6.58
CA SER A 103 75.42 -23.21 -7.48
C SER A 103 74.30 -23.41 -8.49
N LEU A 104 74.26 -24.57 -9.16
CA LEU A 104 73.21 -24.92 -10.13
C LEU A 104 71.81 -24.99 -9.48
N GLN A 105 71.68 -25.51 -8.25
CA GLN A 105 70.41 -25.52 -7.52
C GLN A 105 69.94 -24.12 -7.09
N GLY A 106 70.85 -23.22 -6.72
CA GLY A 106 70.53 -21.84 -6.37
C GLY A 106 69.88 -21.07 -7.53
N PHE A 107 70.38 -21.29 -8.75
CA PHE A 107 69.79 -20.72 -9.97
C PHE A 107 68.39 -21.28 -10.28
N GLN A 108 68.12 -22.55 -9.94
CA GLN A 108 66.80 -23.17 -10.14
C GLN A 108 65.75 -22.67 -9.13
N ARG A 109 66.10 -22.53 -7.84
CA ARG A 109 65.17 -22.03 -6.79
C ARG A 109 64.74 -20.57 -7.00
N SER A 110 65.63 -19.70 -7.48
CA SER A 110 65.32 -18.30 -7.78
C SER A 110 64.27 -18.19 -8.89
N ALA A 111 64.42 -18.99 -9.96
CA ALA A 111 63.48 -19.03 -11.07
C ALA A 111 62.09 -19.57 -10.66
N GLU A 112 62.04 -20.56 -9.76
CA GLU A 112 60.76 -21.09 -9.24
C GLU A 112 60.05 -20.09 -8.31
N GLN A 113 60.77 -19.42 -7.41
CA GLN A 113 60.20 -18.40 -6.53
C GLN A 113 59.66 -17.19 -7.33
N GLU A 114 60.39 -16.73 -8.33
CA GLU A 114 59.95 -15.63 -9.19
C GLU A 114 58.70 -16.02 -10.01
N LYS A 115 58.62 -17.28 -10.45
CA LYS A 115 57.45 -17.80 -11.16
C LYS A 115 56.20 -17.86 -10.26
N VAL A 116 56.35 -18.28 -9.00
CA VAL A 116 55.25 -18.30 -8.01
C VAL A 116 54.76 -16.88 -7.71
N LEU A 117 55.66 -15.92 -7.47
CA LEU A 117 55.30 -14.52 -7.21
C LEU A 117 54.60 -13.86 -8.42
N ARG A 118 55.07 -14.12 -9.64
CA ARG A 118 54.41 -13.65 -10.87
C ARG A 118 53.01 -14.25 -11.04
N GLN A 119 52.84 -15.52 -10.66
CA GLN A 119 51.55 -16.19 -10.75
C GLN A 119 50.55 -15.63 -9.72
N GLN A 120 50.99 -15.35 -8.49
CA GLN A 120 50.20 -14.71 -7.44
C GLN A 120 49.82 -13.25 -7.83
N ALA A 121 50.76 -12.46 -8.33
CA ALA A 121 50.48 -11.09 -8.77
C ALA A 121 49.43 -11.06 -9.90
N ARG A 122 49.44 -12.08 -10.79
CA ARG A 122 48.46 -12.21 -11.86
C ARG A 122 47.06 -12.58 -11.35
N THR A 123 46.95 -13.45 -10.35
CA THR A 123 45.66 -13.80 -9.74
C THR A 123 45.08 -12.61 -8.99
N ASP A 124 45.90 -11.91 -8.20
CA ASP A 124 45.46 -10.75 -7.42
C ASP A 124 44.98 -9.62 -8.35
N GLN A 125 45.68 -9.40 -9.47
CA GLN A 125 45.26 -8.39 -10.46
C GLN A 125 43.93 -8.76 -11.15
N GLN A 126 43.66 -10.05 -11.36
CA GLN A 126 42.37 -10.51 -11.88
C GLN A 126 41.25 -10.31 -10.85
N GLU A 127 41.52 -10.59 -9.58
CA GLU A 127 40.57 -10.42 -8.48
C GLU A 127 40.23 -8.95 -8.23
N ILE A 128 41.23 -8.05 -8.23
CA ILE A 128 41.01 -6.60 -8.16
C ILE A 128 40.13 -6.12 -9.32
N LYS A 129 40.40 -6.58 -10.56
CA LYS A 129 39.57 -6.23 -11.72
C LYS A 129 38.13 -6.75 -11.57
N LYS A 130 37.94 -7.93 -10.98
CA LYS A 130 36.60 -8.50 -10.70
C LYS A 130 35.87 -7.67 -9.64
N LEU A 131 36.52 -7.37 -8.51
CA LEU A 131 35.97 -6.56 -7.42
C LEU A 131 35.61 -5.14 -7.89
N GLN A 132 36.46 -4.50 -8.70
CA GLN A 132 36.17 -3.19 -9.30
C GLN A 132 34.98 -3.21 -10.27
N ARG A 133 34.71 -4.34 -10.94
CA ARG A 133 33.50 -4.49 -11.78
C ARG A 133 32.26 -4.67 -10.91
N GLU A 134 32.35 -5.47 -9.86
CA GLU A 134 31.25 -5.66 -8.91
C GLU A 134 30.89 -4.36 -8.17
N LEU A 135 31.88 -3.59 -7.73
CA LEU A 135 31.68 -2.29 -7.09
C LEU A 135 30.91 -1.34 -8.02
N ARG A 136 31.39 -1.16 -9.27
CA ARG A 136 30.73 -0.32 -10.27
C ARG A 136 29.30 -0.77 -10.58
N TYR A 137 29.04 -2.08 -10.60
CA TYR A 137 27.70 -2.61 -10.79
C TYR A 137 26.79 -2.27 -9.60
N LYS A 138 27.28 -2.44 -8.36
CA LYS A 138 26.54 -2.13 -7.13
C LYS A 138 26.28 -0.63 -6.97
N GLU A 139 27.26 0.23 -7.24
CA GLU A 139 27.09 1.69 -7.22
C GLU A 139 26.04 2.16 -8.24
N LYS A 140 26.07 1.60 -9.45
CA LYS A 140 25.06 1.91 -10.48
C LYS A 140 23.66 1.46 -10.07
N ALA A 141 23.53 0.28 -9.46
CA ALA A 141 22.25 -0.20 -8.95
C ALA A 141 21.72 0.67 -7.79
N LEU A 142 22.62 1.14 -6.91
CA LEU A 142 22.28 2.01 -5.80
C LEU A 142 21.83 3.40 -6.28
N ALA A 143 22.52 3.98 -7.28
CA ALA A 143 22.11 5.23 -7.92
C ALA A 143 20.72 5.09 -8.58
N GLU A 144 20.47 4.00 -9.32
CA GLU A 144 19.17 3.71 -9.92
C GLU A 144 18.06 3.59 -8.87
N ALA A 145 18.31 2.89 -7.75
CA ALA A 145 17.35 2.76 -6.66
C ALA A 145 17.06 4.10 -5.96
N ALA A 146 18.11 4.90 -5.67
CA ALA A 146 17.97 6.21 -5.04
C ALA A 146 17.16 7.18 -5.90
N ALA A 147 17.46 7.25 -7.21
CA ALA A 147 16.75 8.09 -8.17
C ALA A 147 15.26 7.72 -8.28
N LEU A 148 14.93 6.41 -8.29
CA LEU A 148 13.54 5.94 -8.31
C LEU A 148 12.78 6.27 -7.02
N LEU A 149 13.43 6.17 -5.85
CA LEU A 149 12.81 6.53 -4.57
C LEU A 149 12.50 8.04 -4.49
N VAL A 150 13.43 8.89 -4.94
CA VAL A 150 13.23 10.34 -5.00
C VAL A 150 12.08 10.68 -5.97
N LEU A 151 12.05 10.05 -7.14
CA LEU A 151 10.97 10.19 -8.11
C LEU A 151 9.61 9.85 -7.50
N ARG A 152 9.49 8.69 -6.84
CA ARG A 152 8.26 8.25 -6.18
C ARG A 152 7.78 9.25 -5.12
N LYS A 153 8.69 9.78 -4.30
CA LYS A 153 8.36 10.78 -3.29
C LYS A 153 7.82 12.08 -3.91
N LYS A 154 8.49 12.58 -4.96
CA LYS A 154 8.08 13.80 -5.66
C LYS A 154 6.73 13.64 -6.39
N LEU A 155 6.49 12.47 -7.00
CA LEU A 155 5.22 12.17 -7.67
C LEU A 155 4.04 12.14 -6.68
N ASN A 156 4.22 11.48 -5.52
CA ASN A 156 3.18 11.43 -4.48
C ASN A 156 2.86 12.82 -3.90
N GLY A 157 3.89 13.67 -3.75
CA GLY A 157 3.71 15.04 -3.24
C GLY A 157 3.07 16.00 -4.24
N ALA A 158 3.32 15.83 -5.55
CA ALA A 158 2.87 16.76 -6.58
C ALA A 158 1.56 16.36 -7.29
N LEU A 159 1.20 15.07 -7.34
CA LEU A 159 0.13 14.57 -8.23
C LEU A 159 -0.91 13.65 -7.55
N GLY A 160 -0.83 13.45 -6.23
CA GLY A 160 -1.71 12.53 -5.50
C GLY A 160 -1.51 11.06 -5.91
N GLN A 161 -2.28 10.13 -5.33
CA GLN A 161 -2.11 8.69 -5.54
C GLN A 161 -2.07 8.27 -7.02
N ARG A 162 -1.28 7.20 -7.30
CA ARG A 162 -1.03 6.55 -8.61
C ARG A 162 -2.13 6.80 -9.65
N GLN A 163 -1.76 7.49 -10.74
CA GLN A 163 -2.67 7.77 -11.84
C GLN A 163 -3.19 6.47 -12.48
N GLN A 164 -4.51 6.30 -12.50
CA GLN A 164 -5.19 5.21 -13.19
C GLN A 164 -5.16 5.41 -14.71
N ARG A 165 -5.01 4.30 -15.44
CA ARG A 165 -4.99 4.27 -16.90
C ARG A 165 -6.31 4.82 -17.46
N GLY A 166 -6.23 5.84 -18.34
CA GLY A 166 -7.41 6.37 -19.05
C GLY A 166 -7.84 7.79 -18.65
N ARG A 167 -7.29 8.36 -17.57
CA ARG A 167 -7.55 9.74 -17.17
C ARG A 167 -7.06 10.74 -18.23
N MET A 168 -7.82 11.82 -18.42
CA MET A 168 -7.39 12.97 -19.22
C MET A 168 -6.31 13.71 -18.44
N THR A 169 -5.08 13.73 -18.95
CA THR A 169 -3.95 14.45 -18.34
C THR A 169 -3.80 15.81 -18.99
N SER A 170 -3.82 16.87 -18.18
CA SER A 170 -3.66 18.24 -18.66
C SER A 170 -2.23 18.48 -19.15
N THR A 171 -2.03 19.52 -19.97
CA THR A 171 -0.70 19.90 -20.48
C THR A 171 0.27 20.27 -19.34
N THR A 172 -0.23 20.87 -18.26
CA THR A 172 0.55 21.21 -17.07
C THR A 172 0.99 19.97 -16.29
N GLU A 173 0.08 19.00 -16.09
CA GLU A 173 0.40 17.71 -15.45
C GLU A 173 1.45 16.93 -16.26
N ARG A 174 1.33 16.89 -17.60
CA ARG A 174 2.31 16.23 -18.46
C ARG A 174 3.71 16.83 -18.33
N ARG A 175 3.78 18.17 -18.24
CA ARG A 175 5.06 18.89 -18.09
C ARG A 175 5.74 18.49 -16.78
N ALA A 176 5.01 18.52 -15.67
CA ALA A 176 5.54 18.13 -14.37
C ALA A 176 6.05 16.67 -14.36
N ILE A 177 5.30 15.74 -14.94
CA ILE A 177 5.69 14.32 -15.03
C ILE A 177 6.96 14.15 -15.87
N ILE A 178 7.04 14.81 -17.03
CA ILE A 178 8.22 14.72 -17.91
C ILE A 178 9.46 15.28 -17.22
N THR A 179 9.35 16.45 -16.58
CA THR A 179 10.48 17.06 -15.85
C THR A 179 10.99 16.14 -14.74
N LEU A 180 10.10 15.50 -13.98
CA LEU A 180 10.49 14.55 -12.94
C LEU A 180 11.15 13.29 -13.50
N ILE A 181 10.66 12.75 -14.62
CA ILE A 181 11.26 11.60 -15.31
C ILE A 181 12.65 11.95 -15.86
N GLN A 182 12.81 13.14 -16.45
CA GLN A 182 14.11 13.62 -16.96
C GLN A 182 15.12 13.80 -15.82
N GLN A 183 14.70 14.37 -14.69
CA GLN A 183 15.54 14.50 -13.50
C GLN A 183 15.97 13.11 -12.99
N ALA A 184 15.04 12.16 -12.84
CA ALA A 184 15.38 10.81 -12.39
C ALA A 184 16.34 10.09 -13.36
N ASN A 185 16.20 10.33 -14.66
CA ASN A 185 17.11 9.78 -15.67
C ASN A 185 18.50 10.43 -15.61
N ALA A 186 18.60 11.72 -15.30
CA ALA A 186 19.86 12.41 -15.05
C ALA A 186 20.54 11.91 -13.75
N ASP A 187 19.75 11.61 -12.72
CA ASP A 187 20.20 11.08 -11.43
C ASP A 187 20.63 9.59 -11.50
N GLY A 188 20.57 8.95 -12.68
CA GLY A 188 21.09 7.61 -12.93
C GLY A 188 20.04 6.50 -13.05
N ALA A 189 18.75 6.79 -12.95
CA ALA A 189 17.70 5.80 -13.22
C ALA A 189 17.59 5.50 -14.72
N ARG A 190 17.30 4.25 -15.09
CA ARG A 190 16.96 3.94 -16.48
C ARG A 190 15.62 4.57 -16.83
N LEU A 191 15.56 5.27 -17.98
CA LEU A 191 14.34 5.90 -18.48
C LEU A 191 13.09 4.99 -18.43
N LYS A 192 13.23 3.71 -18.78
CA LYS A 192 12.11 2.74 -18.72
C LYS A 192 11.57 2.56 -17.29
N GLN A 193 12.46 2.46 -16.29
CA GLN A 193 12.06 2.30 -14.89
C GLN A 193 11.46 3.59 -14.33
N ALA A 194 12.04 4.74 -14.67
CA ALA A 194 11.48 6.04 -14.30
C ALA A 194 10.06 6.25 -14.86
N CYS A 195 9.79 5.84 -16.11
CA CYS A 195 8.45 5.86 -16.68
C CYS A 195 7.47 4.95 -15.90
N VAL A 196 7.89 3.72 -15.59
CA VAL A 196 7.06 2.75 -14.85
C VAL A 196 6.68 3.28 -13.48
N GLU A 197 7.63 3.90 -12.76
CA GLU A 197 7.37 4.50 -11.46
C GLU A 197 6.42 5.71 -11.54
N ALA A 198 6.51 6.46 -12.64
CA ALA A 198 5.56 7.53 -12.97
C ALA A 198 4.18 7.05 -13.45
N GLY A 199 3.93 5.74 -13.54
CA GLY A 199 2.65 5.17 -13.96
C GLY A 199 2.38 5.27 -15.46
N ILE A 200 3.40 5.58 -16.28
CA ILE A 200 3.28 5.66 -17.74
C ILE A 200 4.23 4.69 -18.44
N CYS A 201 3.88 4.21 -19.63
CA CYS A 201 4.81 3.37 -20.40
C CYS A 201 5.76 4.23 -21.25
N LEU A 202 6.92 3.67 -21.61
CA LEU A 202 7.94 4.36 -22.43
C LEU A 202 7.37 4.91 -23.76
N ARG A 203 6.41 4.20 -24.36
CA ARG A 203 5.72 4.65 -25.58
C ARG A 203 4.88 5.90 -25.34
N THR A 204 4.24 6.01 -24.17
CA THR A 204 3.47 7.20 -23.78
C THR A 204 4.40 8.38 -23.51
N TYR A 205 5.53 8.17 -22.83
CA TYR A 205 6.55 9.20 -22.64
C TYR A 205 7.04 9.76 -23.98
N ARG A 206 7.45 8.89 -24.93
CA ARG A 206 7.87 9.29 -26.28
C ARG A 206 6.77 9.95 -27.13
N ARG A 207 5.50 9.75 -26.76
CA ARG A 207 4.37 10.41 -27.42
C ARG A 207 4.12 11.80 -26.82
N TRP A 208 4.31 11.95 -25.51
CA TRP A 208 4.16 13.24 -24.82
C TRP A 208 5.37 14.16 -25.04
N PHE A 209 6.56 13.59 -25.24
CA PHE A 209 7.81 14.31 -25.45
C PHE A 209 8.47 13.84 -26.74
N ARG A 210 8.46 14.68 -27.77
CA ARG A 210 9.01 14.42 -29.11
C ARG A 210 9.68 15.69 -29.64
N ASP A 211 10.84 15.55 -30.28
CA ASP A 211 11.62 16.66 -30.85
C ASP A 211 11.90 17.77 -29.81
N GLU A 212 12.26 17.35 -28.60
CA GLU A 212 12.50 18.21 -27.42
C GLU A 212 11.30 19.08 -26.99
N ALA A 213 10.13 18.86 -27.59
CA ALA A 213 8.90 19.60 -27.34
C ALA A 213 7.82 18.74 -26.68
N LEU A 214 7.07 19.36 -25.76
CA LEU A 214 5.92 18.76 -25.12
C LEU A 214 4.69 18.83 -26.05
N GLN A 215 4.06 17.68 -26.29
CA GLN A 215 2.90 17.57 -27.17
C GLN A 215 1.59 17.67 -26.39
N GLU A 216 0.69 18.55 -26.83
CA GLU A 216 -0.63 18.72 -26.25
C GLU A 216 -1.56 17.51 -26.50
N ASP A 217 -2.65 17.40 -25.73
CA ASP A 217 -3.64 16.37 -25.99
C ASP A 217 -4.43 16.71 -27.26
N LYS A 218 -4.26 15.90 -28.31
CA LYS A 218 -5.00 16.06 -29.57
C LYS A 218 -6.36 15.35 -29.56
N ARG A 219 -6.75 14.65 -28.48
CA ARG A 219 -8.08 14.02 -28.35
C ARG A 219 -9.26 14.98 -28.51
N PRO A 220 -9.22 16.25 -28.03
CA PRO A 220 -10.28 17.22 -28.24
C PRO A 220 -10.37 17.71 -29.70
N LEU A 221 -9.24 17.71 -30.41
CA LEU A 221 -9.13 18.18 -31.80
C LEU A 221 -9.34 17.06 -32.83
N ALA A 222 -9.58 15.83 -32.37
CA ALA A 222 -9.78 14.70 -33.25
C ALA A 222 -11.15 14.81 -33.95
N ILE A 223 -11.12 15.03 -35.26
CA ILE A 223 -12.30 14.95 -36.11
C ILE A 223 -12.75 13.48 -36.12
N LYS A 224 -13.85 13.19 -35.41
CA LYS A 224 -14.44 11.86 -35.40
C LYS A 224 -15.36 11.72 -36.62
N PRO A 225 -15.21 10.66 -37.44
CA PRO A 225 -16.15 10.42 -38.53
C PRO A 225 -17.56 10.25 -37.94
N ALA A 226 -18.57 10.72 -38.66
CA ALA A 226 -19.95 10.47 -38.28
C ALA A 226 -20.21 8.95 -38.26
N PRO A 227 -20.87 8.41 -37.23
CA PRO A 227 -21.17 6.98 -37.19
C PRO A 227 -22.10 6.62 -38.35
N ALA A 228 -21.88 5.46 -38.98
CA ALA A 228 -22.67 5.00 -40.13
C ALA A 228 -24.18 4.91 -39.83
N ASN A 229 -24.54 4.66 -38.57
CA ASN A 229 -25.94 4.51 -38.13
C ASN A 229 -26.57 5.85 -37.69
N LYS A 230 -26.00 6.98 -38.10
CA LYS A 230 -26.56 8.31 -37.80
C LYS A 230 -27.74 8.55 -38.73
N LEU A 231 -28.93 8.75 -38.15
CA LEU A 231 -30.12 9.15 -38.89
C LEU A 231 -29.87 10.37 -39.77
N SER A 232 -30.36 10.31 -41.00
CA SER A 232 -30.38 11.44 -41.93
C SER A 232 -31.29 12.56 -41.42
N ALA A 233 -31.18 13.75 -42.01
CA ALA A 233 -32.09 14.85 -41.68
C ALA A 233 -33.55 14.52 -42.07
N GLU A 234 -33.73 13.79 -43.17
CA GLU A 234 -35.04 13.38 -43.69
C GLU A 234 -35.72 12.36 -42.77
N GLU A 235 -34.98 11.34 -42.30
CA GLU A 235 -35.51 10.34 -41.36
C GLU A 235 -35.93 10.98 -40.03
N ARG A 236 -35.18 11.99 -39.57
CA ARG A 236 -35.54 12.76 -38.36
C ARG A 236 -36.79 13.60 -38.58
N ALA A 237 -36.92 14.24 -39.74
CA ALA A 237 -38.10 15.02 -40.09
C ALA A 237 -39.34 14.12 -40.16
N HIS A 238 -39.22 12.93 -40.78
CA HIS A 238 -40.29 11.95 -40.86
C HIS A 238 -40.77 11.48 -39.47
N ILE A 239 -39.85 11.22 -38.53
CA ILE A 239 -40.20 10.87 -37.14
C ILE A 239 -41.02 12.00 -36.47
N ILE A 240 -40.63 13.25 -36.67
CA ILE A 240 -41.31 14.42 -36.08
C ILE A 240 -42.69 14.58 -36.71
N GLU A 241 -42.79 14.51 -38.04
CA GLU A 241 -44.06 14.61 -38.77
C GLU A 241 -45.03 13.52 -38.33
N LEU A 242 -44.57 12.26 -38.29
CA LEU A 242 -45.38 11.13 -37.87
C LEU A 242 -45.88 11.30 -36.43
N SER A 243 -45.02 11.72 -35.51
CA SER A 243 -45.38 11.94 -34.10
C SER A 243 -46.37 13.09 -33.91
N ASN A 244 -46.38 14.08 -34.82
CA ASN A 244 -47.31 15.21 -34.79
C ASN A 244 -48.56 15.01 -35.65
N SER A 245 -48.66 13.87 -36.35
CA SER A 245 -49.85 13.55 -37.14
C SER A 245 -51.10 13.40 -36.25
N PRO A 246 -52.32 13.66 -36.77
CA PRO A 246 -53.54 13.57 -35.98
C PRO A 246 -53.72 12.23 -35.27
N ALA A 247 -53.32 11.12 -35.91
CA ALA A 247 -53.42 9.77 -35.37
C ALA A 247 -52.52 9.53 -34.14
N TYR A 248 -51.37 10.20 -34.06
CA TYR A 248 -50.34 9.96 -33.04
C TYR A 248 -50.08 11.15 -32.11
N SER A 249 -50.69 12.30 -32.37
CA SER A 249 -50.47 13.57 -31.65
C SER A 249 -50.67 13.50 -30.12
N GLN A 250 -51.53 12.60 -29.65
CA GLN A 250 -51.86 12.39 -28.23
C GLN A 250 -51.15 11.18 -27.61
N LEU A 251 -50.41 10.40 -28.41
CA LEU A 251 -49.81 9.14 -27.98
C LEU A 251 -48.32 9.33 -27.69
N PRO A 252 -47.78 8.71 -26.62
CA PRO A 252 -46.34 8.71 -26.38
C PRO A 252 -45.62 7.79 -27.39
N PRO A 253 -44.31 7.97 -27.62
CA PRO A 253 -43.52 7.07 -28.47
C PRO A 253 -43.62 5.58 -28.11
N SER A 254 -43.85 5.26 -26.82
CA SER A 254 -44.08 3.89 -26.35
C SER A 254 -45.38 3.26 -26.84
N GLN A 255 -46.31 4.04 -27.39
CA GLN A 255 -47.54 3.55 -28.03
C GLN A 255 -47.48 3.71 -29.56
N ILE A 256 -46.85 4.79 -30.05
CA ILE A 256 -46.68 5.04 -31.49
C ILE A 256 -45.88 3.91 -32.15
N VAL A 257 -44.75 3.50 -31.55
CA VAL A 257 -43.87 2.50 -32.17
C VAL A 257 -44.54 1.12 -32.28
N PRO A 258 -45.18 0.57 -31.23
CA PRO A 258 -45.95 -0.67 -31.35
C PRO A 258 -47.07 -0.61 -32.39
N ASP A 259 -47.86 0.48 -32.44
CA ASP A 259 -48.97 0.59 -33.42
C ASP A 259 -48.46 0.65 -34.87
N LEU A 260 -47.31 1.27 -35.12
CA LEU A 260 -46.64 1.22 -36.43
C LEU A 260 -46.14 -0.19 -36.77
N LEU A 261 -45.58 -0.90 -35.78
CA LEU A 261 -45.12 -2.27 -35.96
C LEU A 261 -46.28 -3.22 -36.28
N ASP A 262 -47.44 -3.05 -35.63
CA ASP A 262 -48.66 -3.81 -35.91
C ASP A 262 -49.17 -3.57 -37.34
N LYS A 263 -48.91 -2.38 -37.89
CA LYS A 263 -49.18 -2.02 -39.30
C LYS A 263 -48.07 -2.45 -40.28
N GLY A 264 -47.03 -3.13 -39.79
CA GLY A 264 -45.88 -3.59 -40.59
C GLY A 264 -44.91 -2.47 -41.00
N ILE A 265 -44.98 -1.30 -40.37
CA ILE A 265 -44.16 -0.13 -40.70
C ILE A 265 -43.08 0.04 -39.62
N TYR A 266 -41.81 0.02 -40.03
CA TYR A 266 -40.70 0.32 -39.13
C TYR A 266 -40.00 1.62 -39.53
N VAL A 267 -40.02 2.60 -38.62
CA VAL A 267 -39.33 3.89 -38.79
C VAL A 267 -38.06 3.94 -37.94
N ALA A 268 -38.18 3.74 -36.63
CA ALA A 268 -37.05 3.68 -35.69
C ALA A 268 -37.47 3.08 -34.34
N SER A 269 -36.49 2.73 -33.50
CA SER A 269 -36.74 2.30 -32.12
C SER A 269 -37.39 3.39 -31.25
N GLU A 270 -38.10 2.99 -30.19
CA GLU A 270 -38.67 3.91 -29.19
C GLU A 270 -37.64 4.90 -28.64
N SER A 271 -36.45 4.41 -28.29
CA SER A 271 -35.35 5.25 -27.77
C SER A 271 -34.91 6.33 -28.77
N THR A 272 -35.01 6.03 -30.06
CA THR A 272 -34.70 6.96 -31.15
C THR A 272 -35.79 8.02 -31.27
N PHE A 273 -37.08 7.66 -31.19
CA PHE A 273 -38.18 8.62 -31.16
C PHE A 273 -38.03 9.60 -29.99
N TYR A 274 -37.80 9.08 -28.77
CA TYR A 274 -37.56 9.93 -27.59
C TYR A 274 -36.39 10.90 -27.79
N ARG A 275 -35.28 10.43 -28.37
CA ARG A 275 -34.10 11.27 -28.64
C ARG A 275 -34.38 12.35 -29.70
N VAL A 276 -35.09 12.03 -30.77
CA VAL A 276 -35.43 12.98 -31.84
C VAL A 276 -36.42 14.03 -31.33
N LEU A 277 -37.48 13.61 -30.64
CA LEU A 277 -38.47 14.53 -30.06
C LEU A 277 -37.87 15.43 -28.98
N LYS A 278 -36.96 14.90 -28.15
CA LYS A 278 -36.21 15.71 -27.19
C LYS A 278 -35.33 16.75 -27.88
N ALA A 279 -34.66 16.38 -28.99
CA ALA A 279 -33.84 17.31 -29.75
C ALA A 279 -34.68 18.38 -30.50
N ALA A 280 -35.94 18.08 -30.79
CA ALA A 280 -36.91 19.01 -31.37
C ALA A 280 -37.72 19.78 -30.32
N ASP A 281 -37.40 19.62 -29.03
CA ASP A 281 -38.11 20.23 -27.89
C ASP A 281 -39.62 19.91 -27.84
N GLN A 282 -40.01 18.70 -28.22
CA GLN A 282 -41.42 18.25 -28.24
C GLN A 282 -41.78 17.25 -27.13
N LEU A 283 -40.82 16.97 -26.23
CA LEU A 283 -40.98 15.99 -25.14
C LEU A 283 -41.47 16.60 -23.82
N HIS A 284 -42.23 17.69 -23.89
CA HIS A 284 -42.81 18.31 -22.70
C HIS A 284 -43.88 17.43 -22.07
N HIS A 285 -44.11 17.63 -20.78
CA HIS A 285 -45.15 16.93 -20.03
C HIS A 285 -46.53 17.37 -20.53
N ARG A 286 -47.33 16.43 -21.05
CA ARG A 286 -48.65 16.69 -21.67
C ARG A 286 -49.86 16.34 -20.77
N GLY A 287 -49.65 16.16 -19.46
CA GLY A 287 -50.72 15.82 -18.49
C GLY A 287 -51.11 16.95 -17.53
N HIS A 288 -52.29 16.85 -16.92
CA HIS A 288 -52.78 17.77 -15.88
C HIS A 288 -52.13 17.57 -14.49
N SER A 289 -51.22 16.61 -14.33
CA SER A 289 -50.51 16.41 -13.06
C SER A 289 -49.59 17.59 -12.77
N LEU A 290 -49.76 18.19 -11.60
CA LEU A 290 -48.89 19.24 -11.10
C LEU A 290 -47.44 18.76 -11.08
N ALA A 291 -46.52 19.66 -11.45
CA ALA A 291 -45.09 19.39 -11.37
C ALA A 291 -44.71 18.98 -9.92
N PRO A 292 -43.86 17.94 -9.73
CA PRO A 292 -43.43 17.54 -8.39
C PRO A 292 -42.75 18.72 -7.69
N GLN A 293 -43.34 19.20 -6.60
CA GLN A 293 -42.73 20.23 -5.78
C GLN A 293 -41.67 19.63 -4.87
N ARG A 294 -40.48 20.26 -4.84
CA ARG A 294 -39.40 19.90 -3.93
C ARG A 294 -39.81 20.30 -2.51
N ARG A 295 -40.14 19.32 -1.66
CA ARG A 295 -40.42 19.56 -0.23
C ARG A 295 -39.12 19.61 0.57
N TRP A 296 -39.09 20.43 1.62
CA TRP A 296 -37.96 20.53 2.55
C TRP A 296 -37.58 19.18 3.15
N GLU A 297 -36.30 19.05 3.48
CA GLU A 297 -35.74 17.85 4.11
C GLU A 297 -36.35 17.66 5.52
N PRO A 298 -36.67 16.42 5.93
CA PRO A 298 -37.29 16.16 7.22
C PRO A 298 -36.40 16.64 8.38
N THR A 299 -37.01 17.04 9.49
CA THR A 299 -36.27 17.17 10.76
C THR A 299 -35.78 15.78 11.15
N THR A 300 -34.46 15.59 11.09
CA THR A 300 -33.83 14.33 11.49
C THR A 300 -33.47 14.40 12.97
N HIS A 301 -34.01 13.48 13.76
CA HIS A 301 -33.55 13.24 15.12
C HIS A 301 -32.76 11.94 15.17
N LYS A 302 -31.68 11.93 15.95
CA LYS A 302 -30.81 10.79 16.17
C LYS A 302 -30.86 10.42 17.65
N ALA A 303 -31.25 9.19 17.95
CA ALA A 303 -31.20 8.62 19.28
C ALA A 303 -29.94 7.75 19.42
N SER A 304 -29.05 8.14 20.31
CA SER A 304 -27.84 7.42 20.71
C SER A 304 -28.01 6.66 22.04
N GLY A 305 -29.07 6.97 22.79
CA GLY A 305 -29.44 6.31 24.04
C GLY A 305 -30.96 6.20 24.24
N PRO A 306 -31.40 5.47 25.29
CA PRO A 306 -32.81 5.40 25.66
C PRO A 306 -33.34 6.77 26.12
N CYS A 307 -34.63 7.02 25.93
CA CYS A 307 -35.32 8.23 26.39
C CYS A 307 -34.89 9.55 25.73
N GLU A 308 -34.21 9.49 24.58
CA GLU A 308 -33.86 10.69 23.80
C GLU A 308 -34.92 11.02 22.74
N VAL A 309 -35.48 10.00 22.08
CA VAL A 309 -36.51 10.16 21.04
C VAL A 309 -37.57 9.07 21.19
N TRP A 310 -38.81 9.48 21.43
CA TRP A 310 -39.98 8.61 21.43
C TRP A 310 -40.82 8.84 20.19
N CYS A 311 -41.33 7.77 19.60
CA CYS A 311 -42.34 7.82 18.54
C CYS A 311 -43.66 7.33 19.12
N TRP A 312 -44.78 7.95 18.77
CA TRP A 312 -46.08 7.48 19.23
C TRP A 312 -47.15 7.60 18.16
N ASP A 313 -48.16 6.73 18.26
CA ASP A 313 -49.32 6.74 17.38
C ASP A 313 -50.51 6.03 18.06
N ILE A 314 -51.70 6.15 17.46
CA ILE A 314 -52.95 5.57 17.93
C ILE A 314 -53.42 4.52 16.92
N THR A 315 -53.84 3.36 17.42
CA THR A 315 -54.42 2.32 16.56
C THR A 315 -55.76 1.81 17.07
N TYR A 316 -56.64 1.51 16.12
CA TYR A 316 -57.96 0.94 16.40
C TYR A 316 -57.86 -0.52 16.81
N CYS A 317 -58.51 -0.83 17.92
CA CYS A 317 -58.79 -2.18 18.42
C CYS A 317 -60.28 -2.50 18.18
N PRO A 318 -60.60 -3.59 17.47
CA PRO A 318 -61.99 -3.93 17.15
C PRO A 318 -62.78 -4.28 18.42
N SER A 319 -64.02 -3.82 18.54
CA SER A 319 -64.99 -4.34 19.51
C SER A 319 -65.83 -5.44 18.87
N ILE A 320 -66.46 -6.30 19.68
CA ILE A 320 -67.53 -7.20 19.22
C ILE A 320 -68.74 -6.44 18.66
N VAL A 321 -68.91 -5.17 19.07
CA VAL A 321 -69.96 -4.28 18.54
C VAL A 321 -69.49 -3.63 17.25
N ARG A 322 -70.17 -3.95 16.15
CA ARG A 322 -69.80 -3.43 14.82
C ARG A 322 -69.88 -1.90 14.78
N GLY A 323 -68.78 -1.27 14.38
CA GLY A 323 -68.67 0.20 14.29
C GLY A 323 -68.19 0.87 15.58
N GLN A 324 -68.05 0.13 16.67
CA GLN A 324 -67.39 0.59 17.89
C GLN A 324 -65.94 0.11 17.91
N PHE A 325 -65.03 0.99 18.32
CA PHE A 325 -63.60 0.69 18.43
C PHE A 325 -63.07 1.20 19.77
N TYR A 326 -62.06 0.51 20.27
CA TYR A 326 -61.19 1.02 21.32
C TYR A 326 -59.91 1.57 20.69
N TYR A 327 -59.30 2.53 21.36
CA TYR A 327 -58.18 3.30 20.86
C TYR A 327 -56.96 3.00 21.71
N LEU A 328 -55.98 2.30 21.12
CA LEU A 328 -54.72 1.97 21.76
C LEU A 328 -53.70 3.05 21.41
N TYR A 329 -53.25 3.75 22.46
CA TYR A 329 -52.15 4.70 22.41
C TYR A 329 -50.87 3.93 22.70
N LEU A 330 -49.84 4.10 21.87
CA LEU A 330 -48.55 3.42 22.06
C LEU A 330 -47.40 4.41 21.87
N PHE A 331 -46.49 4.44 22.86
CA PHE A 331 -45.22 5.17 22.84
C PHE A 331 -44.08 4.16 22.75
N GLU A 332 -43.26 4.27 21.71
CA GLU A 332 -42.08 3.46 21.44
C GLU A 332 -40.81 4.32 21.57
N ASP A 333 -39.82 3.82 22.31
CA ASP A 333 -38.48 4.39 22.33
C ASP A 333 -37.72 4.03 21.05
N LEU A 334 -37.26 5.04 20.31
CA LEU A 334 -36.67 4.86 18.98
C LEU A 334 -35.36 4.04 19.02
N TYR A 335 -34.57 4.22 20.07
CA TYR A 335 -33.26 3.59 20.25
C TYR A 335 -33.38 2.10 20.59
N SER A 336 -34.17 1.80 21.61
CA SER A 336 -34.29 0.46 22.18
C SER A 336 -35.44 -0.37 21.60
N ARG A 337 -36.35 0.25 20.84
CA ARG A 337 -37.63 -0.35 20.40
C ARG A 337 -38.59 -0.68 21.53
N LYS A 338 -38.29 -0.29 22.78
CA LYS A 338 -39.13 -0.62 23.93
C LYS A 338 -40.42 0.16 23.85
N ILE A 339 -41.53 -0.51 24.14
CA ILE A 339 -42.80 0.18 24.40
C ILE A 339 -42.69 0.81 25.80
N VAL A 340 -42.48 2.11 25.83
CA VAL A 340 -42.31 2.93 27.04
C VAL A 340 -43.62 3.49 27.56
N GLY A 341 -44.71 3.36 26.80
CA GLY A 341 -46.03 3.83 27.21
C GLY A 341 -47.15 3.20 26.41
N TYR A 342 -48.24 2.85 27.08
CA TYR A 342 -49.43 2.35 26.41
C TYR A 342 -50.67 2.51 27.29
N GLU A 343 -51.83 2.70 26.66
CA GLU A 343 -53.14 2.66 27.32
C GLU A 343 -54.25 2.48 26.27
N VAL A 344 -55.38 1.91 26.68
CA VAL A 344 -56.56 1.75 25.82
C VAL A 344 -57.72 2.61 26.35
N TYR A 345 -58.35 3.35 25.44
CA TYR A 345 -59.47 4.24 25.72
C TYR A 345 -60.67 3.98 24.79
N GLU A 346 -61.84 4.51 25.17
CA GLU A 346 -63.08 4.40 24.37
C GLU A 346 -63.20 5.51 23.30
N SER A 347 -62.38 6.56 23.41
CA SER A 347 -62.39 7.69 22.47
C SER A 347 -60.99 8.28 22.29
N GLU A 348 -60.76 8.91 21.14
CA GLU A 348 -59.53 9.67 20.90
C GLU A 348 -59.59 11.03 21.58
N SER A 349 -58.67 11.30 22.50
CA SER A 349 -58.47 12.60 23.12
C SER A 349 -56.99 12.94 23.24
N GLY A 350 -56.65 14.22 23.03
CA GLY A 350 -55.30 14.75 23.31
C GLY A 350 -54.99 14.83 24.80
N GLU A 351 -56.01 14.90 25.66
CA GLU A 351 -55.82 14.89 27.12
C GLU A 351 -55.35 13.53 27.63
N TYR A 352 -55.89 12.44 27.08
CA TYR A 352 -55.44 11.09 27.37
C TYR A 352 -53.99 10.86 26.97
N ALA A 353 -53.59 11.36 25.79
CA ALA A 353 -52.19 11.34 25.36
C ALA A 353 -51.27 12.09 26.33
N ALA A 354 -51.68 13.30 26.74
CA ALA A 354 -50.93 14.16 27.66
C ALA A 354 -50.71 13.51 29.03
N GLN A 355 -51.77 12.92 29.61
CA GLN A 355 -51.69 12.21 30.89
C GLN A 355 -50.83 10.94 30.77
N LEU A 356 -50.98 10.19 29.68
CA LEU A 356 -50.18 8.99 29.43
C LEU A 356 -48.71 9.34 29.28
N LEU A 357 -48.36 10.37 28.49
CA LEU A 357 -46.99 10.83 28.34
C LEU A 357 -46.34 11.14 29.69
N GLN A 358 -47.01 11.93 30.53
CA GLN A 358 -46.51 12.29 31.86
C GLN A 358 -46.26 11.04 32.72
N ARG A 359 -47.20 10.09 32.76
CA ARG A 359 -47.04 8.81 33.47
C ARG A 359 -45.83 8.02 32.96
N CYS A 360 -45.62 8.00 31.64
CA CYS A 360 -44.52 7.27 31.03
C CYS A 360 -43.17 7.92 31.35
N MET A 361 -43.07 9.25 31.28
CA MET A 361 -41.84 9.96 31.66
C MET A 361 -41.46 9.76 33.12
N LEU A 362 -42.45 9.70 34.02
CA LEU A 362 -42.22 9.37 35.42
C LEU A 362 -41.72 7.93 35.60
N ARG A 363 -42.34 6.98 34.90
CA ARG A 363 -41.97 5.55 34.97
C ARG A 363 -40.57 5.29 34.43
N GLU A 364 -40.20 5.93 33.33
CA GLU A 364 -38.88 5.83 32.69
C GLU A 364 -37.86 6.79 33.33
N GLN A 365 -38.24 7.54 34.38
CA GLN A 365 -37.38 8.46 35.13
C GLN A 365 -36.70 9.53 34.25
N CYS A 366 -37.38 9.98 33.20
CA CYS A 366 -36.84 10.92 32.20
C CYS A 366 -37.51 12.30 32.18
N LEU A 367 -38.27 12.66 33.23
CA LEU A 367 -39.02 13.92 33.34
C LEU A 367 -38.16 15.19 33.11
N HIS A 368 -36.87 15.14 33.44
CA HIS A 368 -35.93 16.27 33.34
C HIS A 368 -34.89 16.09 32.23
N GLN A 369 -35.07 15.10 31.36
CA GLN A 369 -34.17 14.85 30.24
C GLN A 369 -34.72 15.47 28.95
N PRO A 370 -33.85 15.96 28.05
CA PRO A 370 -34.29 16.46 26.76
C PRO A 370 -34.86 15.30 25.93
N LEU A 371 -36.19 15.23 25.86
CA LEU A 371 -36.92 14.22 25.10
C LEU A 371 -37.53 14.86 23.85
N VAL A 372 -37.36 14.19 22.71
CA VAL A 372 -38.11 14.50 21.48
C VAL A 372 -39.28 13.53 21.36
N LEU A 373 -40.48 14.06 21.16
CA LEU A 373 -41.66 13.25 20.87
C LEU A 373 -42.05 13.41 19.40
N HIS A 374 -41.83 12.35 18.62
CA HIS A 374 -42.20 12.28 17.22
C HIS A 374 -43.59 11.66 17.02
N SER A 375 -44.37 12.26 16.11
CA SER A 375 -45.73 11.82 15.85
C SER A 375 -46.25 12.18 14.46
N ASP A 376 -47.36 11.56 14.08
CA ASP A 376 -48.09 11.91 12.88
C ASP A 376 -48.95 13.17 13.01
N ASN A 377 -49.51 13.61 11.88
CA ASN A 377 -50.34 14.82 11.81
C ASN A 377 -51.81 14.63 12.24
N GLY A 378 -52.11 13.58 13.02
CA GLY A 378 -53.46 13.25 13.47
C GLY A 378 -54.11 14.35 14.34
N ALA A 379 -55.44 14.33 14.46
CA ALA A 379 -56.15 15.33 15.27
C ALA A 379 -55.76 15.31 16.77
N PRO A 380 -55.59 14.14 17.43
CA PRO A 380 -55.13 14.09 18.83
C PRO A 380 -53.71 14.63 19.01
N MET A 381 -52.85 14.45 18.00
CA MET A 381 -51.45 14.90 17.98
C MET A 381 -51.34 16.42 17.96
N LYS A 382 -52.31 17.09 17.32
CA LYS A 382 -52.37 18.55 17.16
C LYS A 382 -53.23 19.24 18.21
N ALA A 383 -53.78 18.50 19.16
CA ALA A 383 -54.61 19.07 20.21
C ALA A 383 -53.82 20.09 21.03
N GLN A 384 -54.45 21.24 21.33
CA GLN A 384 -53.82 22.32 22.10
C GLN A 384 -53.41 21.86 23.51
N THR A 385 -54.21 20.97 24.12
CA THR A 385 -53.91 20.32 25.40
C THR A 385 -52.61 19.51 25.36
N MET A 386 -52.39 18.75 24.28
CA MET A 386 -51.15 17.98 24.12
C MET A 386 -49.94 18.91 23.96
N LYS A 387 -50.07 19.96 23.14
CA LYS A 387 -49.00 20.94 22.94
C LYS A 387 -48.62 21.66 24.23
N ALA A 388 -49.61 22.12 25.01
CA ALA A 388 -49.38 22.77 26.29
C ALA A 388 -48.66 21.82 27.28
N LYS A 389 -49.03 20.53 27.28
CA LYS A 389 -48.36 19.54 28.14
C LYS A 389 -46.91 19.28 27.73
N LEU A 390 -46.62 19.24 26.44
CA LEU A 390 -45.25 19.09 25.93
C LEU A 390 -44.37 20.28 26.37
N GLU A 391 -44.90 21.49 26.29
CA GLU A 391 -44.21 22.70 26.78
C GLU A 391 -43.98 22.65 28.30
N GLU A 392 -44.99 22.25 29.09
CA GLU A 392 -44.88 22.06 30.55
C GLU A 392 -43.79 21.04 30.94
N LEU A 393 -43.71 19.93 30.20
CA LEU A 393 -42.76 18.84 30.46
C LEU A 393 -41.38 19.06 29.81
N GLY A 394 -41.17 20.15 29.07
CA GLY A 394 -39.93 20.42 28.36
C GLY A 394 -39.63 19.45 27.21
N VAL A 395 -40.66 18.83 26.64
CA VAL A 395 -40.55 17.85 25.55
C VAL A 395 -40.63 18.55 24.20
N LEU A 396 -39.70 18.27 23.30
CA LEU A 396 -39.66 18.87 21.96
C LEU A 396 -40.60 18.10 21.01
N PRO A 397 -41.65 18.72 20.45
CA PRO A 397 -42.51 18.07 19.46
C PRO A 397 -41.80 17.94 18.11
N SER A 398 -41.96 16.78 17.48
CA SER A 398 -41.55 16.50 16.10
C SER A 398 -42.73 15.88 15.35
N TYR A 399 -42.99 16.33 14.12
CA TYR A 399 -44.13 15.87 13.32
C TYR A 399 -43.70 15.34 11.95
N SER A 400 -44.38 14.29 11.47
CA SER A 400 -44.22 13.79 10.11
C SER A 400 -44.64 14.84 9.06
N ARG A 401 -44.25 14.65 7.79
CA ARG A 401 -44.72 15.53 6.71
C ARG A 401 -46.19 15.27 6.41
N PRO A 402 -46.97 16.30 6.04
CA PRO A 402 -48.33 16.10 5.56
C PRO A 402 -48.37 15.12 4.37
N ARG A 403 -49.14 14.04 4.53
CA ARG A 403 -49.39 13.00 3.51
C ARG A 403 -48.18 12.11 3.18
N VAL A 404 -47.29 11.86 4.15
CA VAL A 404 -46.20 10.87 4.02
C VAL A 404 -46.27 9.89 5.19
N SER A 405 -46.83 8.70 4.97
CA SER A 405 -46.92 7.64 6.00
C SER A 405 -45.56 7.14 6.47
N ASN A 406 -44.54 7.20 5.61
CA ASN A 406 -43.23 6.60 5.89
C ASN A 406 -42.40 7.29 6.98
N ASP A 407 -42.80 8.48 7.43
CA ASP A 407 -42.01 9.26 8.40
C ASP A 407 -42.19 8.73 9.85
N ASN A 408 -43.22 7.90 10.13
CA ASN A 408 -43.45 7.20 11.41
C ASN A 408 -43.37 5.65 11.30
N ALA A 409 -42.51 5.16 10.40
CA ALA A 409 -42.42 3.73 10.05
C ALA A 409 -42.13 2.78 11.23
N PHE A 410 -41.59 3.29 12.34
CA PHE A 410 -41.25 2.49 13.52
C PHE A 410 -42.50 2.01 14.26
N VAL A 411 -43.40 2.92 14.62
CA VAL A 411 -44.65 2.58 15.31
C VAL A 411 -45.58 1.79 14.37
N GLU A 412 -45.59 2.10 13.06
CA GLU A 412 -46.30 1.29 12.06
C GLU A 412 -45.81 -0.18 12.06
N SER A 413 -44.50 -0.38 12.13
CA SER A 413 -43.91 -1.73 12.20
C SER A 413 -44.31 -2.44 13.50
N LEU A 414 -44.37 -1.73 14.62
CA LEU A 414 -44.85 -2.23 15.89
C LEU A 414 -46.33 -2.65 15.81
N PHE A 415 -47.20 -1.84 15.21
CA PHE A 415 -48.61 -2.21 15.03
C PHE A 415 -48.80 -3.43 14.13
N ARG A 416 -47.90 -3.63 13.16
CA ARG A 416 -47.91 -4.87 12.38
C ARG A 416 -47.59 -6.08 13.27
N VAL A 417 -46.61 -5.97 14.17
CA VAL A 417 -46.31 -7.03 15.16
C VAL A 417 -47.49 -7.28 16.10
N LEU A 418 -48.22 -6.22 16.48
CA LEU A 418 -49.46 -6.27 17.25
C LEU A 418 -50.56 -7.07 16.57
N LYS A 419 -50.94 -6.67 15.36
CA LYS A 419 -52.16 -7.17 14.69
C LYS A 419 -51.98 -8.50 13.97
N TYR A 420 -50.75 -8.87 13.59
CA TYR A 420 -50.48 -10.13 12.88
C TYR A 420 -50.13 -11.28 13.81
N ARG A 421 -50.16 -11.06 15.13
CA ARG A 421 -49.93 -12.14 16.10
C ARG A 421 -51.14 -13.09 16.13
N PRO A 422 -50.95 -14.42 16.23
CA PRO A 422 -52.06 -15.39 16.26
C PRO A 422 -53.08 -15.17 17.39
N GLN A 423 -52.65 -14.54 18.49
CA GLN A 423 -53.50 -14.25 19.65
C GLN A 423 -54.30 -12.95 19.50
N TRP A 424 -54.16 -12.21 18.39
CA TRP A 424 -54.93 -11.00 18.11
C TRP A 424 -56.42 -11.36 17.93
N PRO A 425 -57.34 -10.76 18.71
CA PRO A 425 -58.76 -11.07 18.61
C PRO A 425 -59.37 -10.36 17.41
N SER A 426 -59.23 -10.99 16.24
CA SER A 426 -59.79 -10.49 14.97
C SER A 426 -61.32 -10.36 14.98
N SER A 427 -62.01 -11.10 15.86
CA SER A 427 -63.46 -11.01 16.10
C SER A 427 -63.87 -9.83 16.99
N GLY A 428 -62.91 -9.09 17.55
CA GLY A 428 -63.15 -7.99 18.48
C GLY A 428 -63.00 -8.36 19.96
N PHE A 429 -62.75 -7.35 20.78
CA PHE A 429 -62.73 -7.41 22.24
C PHE A 429 -64.14 -7.23 22.80
N ALA A 430 -64.50 -7.98 23.85
CA ALA A 430 -65.81 -7.92 24.47
C ALA A 430 -65.99 -6.69 25.38
N SER A 431 -64.90 -6.19 25.96
CA SER A 431 -64.90 -4.98 26.80
C SER A 431 -63.58 -4.20 26.70
N LEU A 432 -63.61 -2.95 27.18
CA LEU A 432 -62.41 -2.12 27.31
C LEU A 432 -61.36 -2.78 28.20
N ASP A 433 -61.77 -3.38 29.31
CA ASP A 433 -60.86 -4.02 30.25
C ASP A 433 -60.20 -5.27 29.66
N GLU A 434 -60.93 -6.04 28.85
CA GLU A 434 -60.34 -7.17 28.11
C GLU A 434 -59.27 -6.67 27.13
N ALA A 435 -59.54 -5.58 26.41
CA ALA A 435 -58.56 -4.96 25.53
C ALA A 435 -57.31 -4.49 26.32
N ARG A 436 -57.49 -3.85 27.47
CA ARG A 436 -56.37 -3.43 28.36
C ARG A 436 -55.53 -4.61 28.83
N VAL A 437 -56.17 -5.68 29.33
CA VAL A 437 -55.48 -6.88 29.83
C VAL A 437 -54.71 -7.56 28.70
N TRP A 438 -55.29 -7.64 27.51
CA TRP A 438 -54.63 -8.22 26.35
C TRP A 438 -53.43 -7.38 25.92
N VAL A 439 -53.57 -6.05 25.87
CA VAL A 439 -52.48 -5.13 25.52
C VAL A 439 -51.35 -5.18 26.55
N ASP A 440 -51.64 -5.19 27.85
CA ASP A 440 -50.61 -5.33 28.90
C ASP A 440 -49.80 -6.62 28.69
N ARG A 441 -50.48 -7.75 28.43
CA ARG A 441 -49.80 -9.02 28.12
C ARG A 441 -48.97 -8.93 26.84
N PHE A 442 -49.50 -8.29 25.79
CA PHE A 442 -48.79 -8.06 24.55
C PHE A 442 -47.49 -7.28 24.80
N VAL A 443 -47.56 -6.19 25.56
CA VAL A 443 -46.44 -5.28 25.83
C VAL A 443 -45.38 -5.96 26.68
N ARG A 444 -45.77 -6.69 27.73
CA ARG A 444 -44.82 -7.47 28.55
C ARG A 444 -44.03 -8.44 27.70
N TRP A 445 -44.71 -9.24 26.87
CA TRP A 445 -44.03 -10.14 25.94
C TRP A 445 -43.13 -9.38 24.96
N TYR A 446 -43.60 -8.26 24.40
CA TYR A 446 -42.86 -7.54 23.37
C TYR A 446 -41.58 -6.94 23.94
N ASN A 447 -41.64 -6.36 25.14
CA ASN A 447 -40.46 -5.78 25.77
C ASN A 447 -39.50 -6.86 26.28
N THR A 448 -39.98 -7.94 26.89
CA THR A 448 -39.14 -8.86 27.68
C THR A 448 -38.80 -10.18 27.02
N GLU A 449 -39.58 -10.65 26.04
CA GLU A 449 -39.41 -11.95 25.40
C GLU A 449 -39.13 -11.86 23.89
N HIS A 450 -39.74 -10.88 23.21
CA HIS A 450 -39.62 -10.75 21.77
C HIS A 450 -38.19 -10.42 21.34
N ARG A 451 -37.61 -11.28 20.51
CA ARG A 451 -36.25 -11.13 19.98
C ARG A 451 -36.29 -10.24 18.73
N HIS A 452 -35.99 -8.95 18.90
CA HIS A 452 -36.19 -7.97 17.85
C HIS A 452 -35.08 -8.03 16.78
N SER A 453 -35.45 -8.23 15.51
CA SER A 453 -34.49 -8.49 14.43
C SER A 453 -33.53 -7.31 14.17
N LYS A 454 -34.00 -6.07 14.30
CA LYS A 454 -33.17 -4.86 14.15
C LYS A 454 -32.19 -4.62 15.30
N LEU A 455 -32.35 -5.33 16.41
CA LEU A 455 -31.47 -5.26 17.57
C LEU A 455 -30.58 -6.50 17.68
N ASN A 456 -30.28 -7.17 16.56
CA ASN A 456 -29.56 -8.44 16.56
C ASN A 456 -30.16 -9.48 17.54
N PHE A 457 -31.49 -9.48 17.64
CA PHE A 457 -32.27 -10.42 18.43
C PHE A 457 -32.00 -10.33 19.94
N VAL A 458 -31.61 -9.18 20.48
CA VAL A 458 -31.87 -8.88 21.90
C VAL A 458 -33.31 -8.41 22.07
N THR A 459 -33.84 -8.45 23.30
CA THR A 459 -35.18 -7.91 23.53
C THR A 459 -35.13 -6.38 23.65
N PRO A 460 -36.24 -5.68 23.36
CA PRO A 460 -36.30 -4.23 23.54
C PRO A 460 -35.93 -3.77 24.95
N GLN A 461 -36.37 -4.49 25.98
CA GLN A 461 -36.02 -4.20 27.38
C GLN A 461 -34.50 -4.35 27.62
N GLN A 462 -33.88 -5.44 27.17
CA GLN A 462 -32.44 -5.67 27.33
C GLN A 462 -31.61 -4.56 26.68
N ARG A 463 -32.04 -4.06 25.51
CA ARG A 463 -31.38 -2.93 24.86
C ARG A 463 -31.58 -1.63 25.63
N HIS A 464 -32.78 -1.42 26.15
CA HIS A 464 -33.11 -0.22 26.92
C HIS A 464 -32.30 -0.12 28.21
N ASP A 465 -32.09 -1.26 28.89
CA ASP A 465 -31.35 -1.34 30.15
C ASP A 465 -29.82 -1.40 29.94
N GLY A 466 -29.35 -1.45 28.68
CA GLY A 466 -27.93 -1.47 28.33
C GLY A 466 -27.25 -2.85 28.42
N GLU A 467 -28.02 -3.93 28.55
CA GLU A 467 -27.53 -5.31 28.67
C GLU A 467 -27.12 -5.95 27.32
N ASP A 468 -27.44 -5.30 26.20
CA ASP A 468 -27.30 -5.88 24.87
C ASP A 468 -25.83 -6.14 24.48
N ALA A 469 -24.91 -5.29 24.90
CA ALA A 469 -23.49 -5.43 24.57
C ALA A 469 -22.91 -6.73 25.15
N GLU A 470 -23.21 -7.03 26.41
CA GLU A 470 -22.72 -8.24 27.07
C GLU A 470 -23.37 -9.49 26.45
N LEU A 471 -24.69 -9.48 26.25
CA LEU A 471 -25.43 -10.60 25.66
C LEU A 471 -24.95 -10.93 24.24
N LEU A 472 -24.68 -9.91 23.44
CA LEU A 472 -24.21 -10.08 22.07
C LEU A 472 -22.75 -10.56 22.03
N ALA A 473 -21.89 -10.09 22.93
CA ALA A 473 -20.53 -10.60 23.09
C ALA A 473 -20.52 -12.09 23.49
N GLN A 474 -21.37 -12.50 24.44
CA GLN A 474 -21.54 -13.90 24.83
C GLN A 474 -22.00 -14.76 23.64
N ARG A 475 -22.99 -14.29 22.85
CA ARG A 475 -23.45 -14.99 21.64
C ARG A 475 -22.35 -15.13 20.59
N LYS A 476 -21.55 -14.09 20.39
CA LYS A 476 -20.40 -14.11 19.47
C LYS A 476 -19.40 -15.19 19.89
N ALA A 477 -19.07 -15.27 21.19
CA ALA A 477 -18.16 -16.28 21.72
C ALA A 477 -18.69 -17.71 21.47
N VAL A 478 -19.98 -17.95 21.71
CA VAL A 478 -20.61 -19.26 21.43
C VAL A 478 -20.54 -19.63 19.95
N LEU A 479 -20.82 -18.68 19.05
CA LEU A 479 -20.76 -18.91 17.61
C LEU A 479 -19.32 -19.19 17.13
N GLU A 480 -18.34 -18.48 17.67
CA GLU A 480 -16.93 -18.72 17.34
C GLU A 480 -16.45 -20.07 17.87
N GLN A 481 -16.82 -20.45 19.08
CA GLN A 481 -16.53 -21.78 19.61
C GLN A 481 -17.17 -22.88 18.73
N ALA A 482 -18.43 -22.70 18.32
CA ALA A 482 -19.11 -23.64 17.43
C ALA A 482 -18.43 -23.72 16.05
N ARG A 483 -17.93 -22.59 15.53
CA ARG A 483 -17.17 -22.53 14.29
C ARG A 483 -15.83 -23.24 14.39
N GLN A 484 -15.11 -23.08 15.50
CA GLN A 484 -13.86 -23.79 15.77
C GLN A 484 -14.08 -25.30 15.85
N ASN A 485 -15.16 -25.73 16.52
CA ASN A 485 -15.49 -27.15 16.67
C ASN A 485 -15.90 -27.81 15.34
N ASN A 486 -16.54 -27.07 14.43
CA ASN A 486 -16.99 -27.60 13.13
C ASN A 486 -16.75 -26.60 11.98
N PRO A 487 -15.49 -26.43 11.51
CA PRO A 487 -15.15 -25.42 10.52
C PRO A 487 -15.85 -25.61 9.16
N SER A 488 -16.14 -26.87 8.78
CA SER A 488 -16.80 -27.23 7.52
C SER A 488 -18.19 -26.60 7.35
N ARG A 489 -18.90 -26.29 8.45
CA ARG A 489 -20.24 -25.68 8.41
C ARG A 489 -20.22 -24.18 8.03
N TRP A 490 -19.12 -23.48 8.29
CA TRP A 490 -18.95 -22.06 7.96
C TRP A 490 -18.13 -21.82 6.69
N GLY A 491 -17.19 -22.71 6.37
CA GLY A 491 -16.27 -22.52 5.26
C GLY A 491 -15.45 -21.24 5.44
N VAL A 492 -15.57 -20.31 4.49
CA VAL A 492 -14.86 -19.00 4.50
C VAL A 492 -15.72 -17.90 5.15
N ARG A 493 -16.98 -18.16 5.50
CA ARG A 493 -17.90 -17.12 5.99
C ARG A 493 -17.60 -16.78 7.46
N PRO A 494 -17.65 -15.49 7.84
CA PRO A 494 -17.57 -15.10 9.24
C PRO A 494 -18.81 -15.59 10.01
N VAL A 495 -18.71 -15.61 11.34
CA VAL A 495 -19.88 -15.83 12.20
C VAL A 495 -20.90 -14.70 12.02
N ARG A 496 -22.15 -14.98 12.41
CA ARG A 496 -23.24 -14.00 12.36
C ARG A 496 -22.86 -12.72 13.12
N ASN A 497 -23.25 -11.57 12.57
CA ASN A 497 -23.08 -10.28 13.23
C ASN A 497 -23.78 -10.28 14.60
N CYS A 498 -22.99 -10.10 15.65
CA CYS A 498 -23.42 -9.96 17.04
C CYS A 498 -22.78 -8.69 17.63
N GLU A 499 -22.68 -7.62 16.84
CA GLU A 499 -22.29 -6.31 17.36
C GLU A 499 -23.53 -5.56 17.88
N PRO A 500 -23.41 -4.72 18.91
CA PRO A 500 -24.51 -3.87 19.39
C PRO A 500 -25.07 -3.00 18.28
N ALA A 501 -26.38 -2.75 18.31
CA ALA A 501 -27.00 -1.81 17.38
C ALA A 501 -26.44 -0.40 17.63
N GLY A 502 -26.12 0.36 16.59
CA GLY A 502 -25.66 1.74 16.74
C GLY A 502 -26.81 2.72 17.05
N PRO A 503 -26.52 4.03 17.05
CA PRO A 503 -27.55 5.06 17.10
C PRO A 503 -28.57 4.92 15.97
N VAL A 504 -29.82 5.27 16.26
CA VAL A 504 -30.94 5.17 15.33
C VAL A 504 -31.38 6.57 14.91
N THR A 505 -31.52 6.79 13.61
CA THR A 505 -32.08 8.02 13.06
C THR A 505 -33.55 7.82 12.69
N LEU A 506 -34.37 8.82 13.01
CA LEU A 506 -35.79 8.84 12.68
C LEU A 506 -35.99 8.89 11.16
N ASN A 507 -35.25 9.79 10.49
CA ASN A 507 -35.21 9.94 9.04
C ASN A 507 -33.74 9.85 8.59
N PRO A 508 -33.29 8.75 7.99
CA PRO A 508 -31.89 8.64 7.58
C PRO A 508 -31.59 9.66 6.47
N GLU A 509 -30.74 10.64 6.78
CA GLU A 509 -30.15 11.51 5.76
C GLU A 509 -29.35 10.65 4.79
N LYS A 510 -29.47 10.93 3.49
CA LYS A 510 -28.47 10.41 2.54
C LYS A 510 -27.16 11.03 2.97
N GLU A 511 -26.21 10.22 3.41
CA GLU A 511 -24.85 10.69 3.68
C GLU A 511 -24.41 11.51 2.46
N THR A 512 -24.35 12.83 2.64
CA THR A 512 -23.86 13.72 1.62
C THR A 512 -22.39 13.37 1.54
N THR A 513 -22.05 12.51 0.57
CA THR A 513 -20.67 12.23 0.25
C THR A 513 -20.11 13.58 -0.16
N MET A 514 -19.45 14.25 0.78
CA MET A 514 -18.71 15.46 0.50
C MET A 514 -17.68 15.02 -0.51
N LYS A 515 -17.97 15.24 -1.80
CA LYS A 515 -16.94 15.38 -2.81
C LYS A 515 -16.07 16.48 -2.26
N GLN A 516 -14.93 16.10 -1.69
CA GLN A 516 -13.88 17.01 -1.31
C GLN A 516 -13.69 17.94 -2.51
N ALA A 517 -14.03 19.22 -2.31
CA ALA A 517 -13.82 20.24 -3.31
C ALA A 517 -12.31 20.24 -3.60
N ALA A 518 -11.99 19.92 -4.85
CA ALA A 518 -10.65 19.91 -5.38
C ALA A 518 -10.13 21.33 -5.59
#